data_AF-A0A9E4GM75-F1
#
_entry.id   AF-A0A9E4GM75-F1
#
_cell.length_a   1.000
_cell.length_b   1.000
_cell.length_c   1.000
_cell.angle_alpha   90.00
_cell.angle_beta   90.00
_cell.angle_gamma   90.00
#
_symmetry.space_group_name_H-M   'P 1'
#
loop_
_entity.id
_entity.type
_entity.pdbx_description
1 polymer ?
#
loop_
_entity_poly.entity_id
_entity_poly.type
_entity_poly.pdbx_seq_one_letter_code
_entity_poly.pdbx_strand_id
1 'polypeptide(L)'
;GPIKWQPTRTPSQSATTPFNSGLGGEPPGAERVMARILLLDIDGVVKSLEGAPWSIPGSDWKRGVQDFLAWCQQNFDVVMVLSSWQAEIHRELATLGVCLPSLAWKRTKTDGLAGLCRPGNQVIWVEDGWEAEDREIAQTLGIRLVETEFNEHLSVTQDKIRRAMEPTSG
;
A
#
# COMPACT_ATOMS: atom_id res chain seq x y z
N GLY A 1 -6.54 8.68 20.46
CA GLY A 1 -5.61 9.57 19.74
C GLY A 1 -5.04 8.82 18.55
N PRO A 2 -4.63 9.49 17.46
CA PRO A 2 -4.09 8.79 16.30
C PRO A 2 -2.78 8.07 16.64
N ILE A 3 -2.64 6.82 16.19
CA ILE A 3 -1.45 5.99 16.40
C ILE A 3 -0.34 6.55 15.48
N LYS A 4 0.82 6.87 16.06
CA LYS A 4 2.01 7.27 15.29
C LYS A 4 2.56 6.03 14.58
N TRP A 5 2.69 6.13 13.26
CA TRP A 5 3.32 5.14 12.40
C TRP A 5 4.74 4.82 12.90
N GLN A 6 5.06 3.53 13.05
CA GLN A 6 6.42 3.03 13.18
C GLN A 6 6.58 1.83 12.24
N PRO A 7 7.59 1.83 11.35
CA PRO A 7 7.85 0.70 10.48
C PRO A 7 8.38 -0.47 11.32
N THR A 8 7.68 -1.60 11.30
CA THR A 8 8.17 -2.86 11.86
C THR A 8 9.27 -3.41 10.97
N ARG A 9 10.53 -3.19 11.35
CA ARG A 9 11.67 -3.94 10.83
C ARG A 9 11.70 -5.31 11.51
N THR A 10 11.68 -6.39 10.73
CA THR A 10 12.15 -7.72 11.17
C THR A 10 13.56 -7.95 10.59
N PRO A 11 14.48 -8.62 11.31
CA PRO A 11 15.91 -8.40 11.14
C PRO A 11 16.48 -9.26 10.01
N SER A 12 17.18 -8.61 9.07
CA SER A 12 18.35 -9.25 8.46
C SER A 12 19.57 -8.63 9.14
N GLN A 13 20.31 -9.47 9.86
CA GLN A 13 21.51 -9.08 10.58
C GLN A 13 22.53 -8.51 9.60
N SER A 14 22.89 -7.24 9.77
CA SER A 14 24.28 -6.77 9.78
C SER A 14 24.35 -5.30 10.19
N ALA A 15 25.26 -5.05 11.15
CA ALA A 15 25.81 -3.76 11.56
C ALA A 15 24.93 -2.82 12.42
N THR A 16 25.21 -2.92 13.72
CA THR A 16 25.02 -1.94 14.78
C THR A 16 25.48 -0.53 14.40
N THR A 17 24.61 0.47 14.56
CA THR A 17 25.01 1.80 15.07
C THR A 17 23.88 2.39 15.91
N PRO A 18 24.17 2.87 17.14
CA PRO A 18 23.19 3.50 18.01
C PRO A 18 22.77 4.88 17.47
N PHE A 19 21.48 5.17 17.57
CA PHE A 19 20.87 6.44 17.18
C PHE A 19 21.30 7.53 18.17
N ASN A 20 22.31 8.32 17.82
CA ASN A 20 22.73 9.48 18.61
C ASN A 20 22.02 10.73 18.06
N SER A 21 21.16 11.33 18.87
CA SER A 21 20.51 12.60 18.61
C SER A 21 21.56 13.70 18.54
N GLY A 22 21.98 14.07 17.32
CA GLY A 22 22.91 15.16 17.08
C GLY A 22 22.57 15.86 15.78
N LEU A 23 22.38 17.18 15.86
CA LEU A 23 22.38 18.10 14.73
C LEU A 23 23.67 17.85 13.92
N GLY A 24 23.58 17.07 12.84
CA GLY A 24 24.71 16.69 12.00
C GLY A 24 24.19 16.31 10.63
N GLY A 25 24.70 17.00 9.60
CA GLY A 25 24.24 16.87 8.22
C GLY A 25 24.22 15.42 7.73
N GLU A 26 23.25 15.10 6.89
CA GLU A 26 23.23 13.85 6.13
C GLU A 26 24.59 13.68 5.42
N PRO A 27 25.24 12.49 5.53
CA PRO A 27 26.46 12.24 4.80
C PRO A 27 26.19 12.36 3.29
N PRO A 28 26.98 13.14 2.54
CA PRO A 28 26.84 13.21 1.10
C PRO A 28 27.25 11.86 0.52
N GLY A 29 26.27 11.09 0.02
CA GLY A 29 26.53 9.83 -0.69
C GLY A 29 25.89 8.58 -0.12
N ALA A 30 25.00 8.66 0.88
CA ALA A 30 24.05 7.56 1.07
C ALA A 30 23.11 7.56 -0.15
N GLU A 31 23.27 6.59 -1.06
CA GLU A 31 22.26 6.32 -2.08
C GLU A 31 20.92 6.22 -1.36
N ARG A 32 20.06 7.22 -1.53
CA ARG A 32 18.72 7.18 -0.99
C ARG A 32 18.03 6.02 -1.69
N VAL A 33 17.91 4.90 -0.99
CA VAL A 33 17.14 3.74 -1.46
C VAL A 33 15.74 4.26 -1.76
N MET A 34 15.39 4.28 -3.04
CA MET A 34 14.08 4.70 -3.49
C MET A 34 13.04 3.71 -2.97
N ALA A 35 12.14 4.17 -2.11
CA ALA A 35 11.05 3.32 -1.62
C ALA A 35 9.97 3.22 -2.72
N ARG A 36 9.49 2.00 -2.93
CA ARG A 36 8.30 1.73 -3.75
C ARG A 36 7.13 1.52 -2.81
N ILE A 37 6.21 2.46 -2.76
CA ILE A 37 5.10 2.45 -1.81
C ILE A 37 3.82 2.11 -2.57
N LEU A 38 3.07 1.13 -2.07
CA LEU A 38 1.78 0.76 -2.60
C LEU A 38 0.68 1.10 -1.60
N LEU A 39 -0.12 2.10 -1.91
CA LEU A 39 -1.37 2.40 -1.22
C LEU A 39 -2.45 1.48 -1.81
N LEU A 40 -2.98 0.58 -1.00
CA LEU A 40 -3.89 -0.47 -1.44
C LEU A 40 -5.20 -0.34 -0.68
N ASP A 41 -6.28 0.03 -1.38
CA ASP A 41 -7.62 -0.13 -0.80
C ASP A 41 -7.93 -1.61 -0.62
N ILE A 42 -8.69 -1.93 0.43
CA ILE A 42 -9.07 -3.30 0.74
C ILE A 42 -10.42 -3.64 0.14
N ASP A 43 -11.38 -2.75 0.35
CA ASP A 43 -12.74 -2.93 -0.15
C ASP A 43 -12.74 -2.68 -1.66
N GLY A 44 -13.43 -3.54 -2.43
CA GLY A 44 -13.50 -3.45 -3.89
C GLY A 44 -12.25 -3.91 -4.64
N VAL A 45 -11.06 -3.79 -4.06
CA VAL A 45 -9.81 -4.27 -4.67
C VAL A 45 -9.54 -5.72 -4.29
N VAL A 46 -9.34 -6.03 -3.01
CA VAL A 46 -9.02 -7.41 -2.54
C VAL A 46 -10.20 -8.12 -1.87
N LYS A 47 -11.17 -7.37 -1.36
CA LYS A 47 -12.47 -7.89 -0.94
C LYS A 47 -13.53 -7.56 -1.99
N SER A 48 -14.33 -8.55 -2.34
CA SER A 48 -15.53 -8.40 -3.17
C SER A 48 -16.79 -8.31 -2.31
N LEU A 49 -17.91 -7.89 -2.90
CA LEU A 49 -19.23 -8.09 -2.31
C LEU A 49 -19.52 -9.59 -2.24
N GLU A 50 -20.24 -9.99 -1.21
CA GLU A 50 -20.76 -11.35 -1.06
C GLU A 50 -21.46 -11.81 -2.35
N GLY A 51 -21.08 -12.99 -2.86
CA GLY A 51 -21.68 -13.58 -4.08
C GLY A 51 -20.99 -13.28 -5.41
N ALA A 52 -19.88 -12.52 -5.45
CA ALA A 52 -19.10 -12.35 -6.67
C ALA A 52 -18.48 -13.68 -7.16
N PRO A 53 -18.42 -13.97 -8.49
CA PRO A 53 -17.90 -15.26 -9.01
C PRO A 53 -16.46 -15.58 -8.61
N TRP A 54 -15.69 -14.57 -8.25
CA TRP A 54 -14.28 -14.66 -7.90
C TRP A 54 -14.04 -14.54 -6.41
N SER A 55 -15.08 -14.54 -5.57
CA SER A 55 -14.92 -14.61 -4.13
C SER A 55 -14.59 -16.04 -3.68
N ILE A 56 -13.95 -16.16 -2.53
CA ILE A 56 -13.77 -17.44 -1.84
C ILE A 56 -15.07 -17.78 -1.12
N PRO A 57 -15.72 -18.93 -1.39
CA PRO A 57 -17.00 -19.28 -0.76
C PRO A 57 -16.97 -19.17 0.76
N GLY A 58 -17.94 -18.47 1.34
CA GLY A 58 -18.02 -18.24 2.80
C GLY A 58 -17.14 -17.09 3.30
N SER A 59 -16.53 -16.31 2.42
CA SER A 59 -15.81 -15.08 2.74
C SER A 59 -15.97 -14.02 1.65
N ASP A 60 -15.61 -12.78 1.98
CA ASP A 60 -15.61 -11.67 1.03
C ASP A 60 -14.26 -11.53 0.28
N TRP A 61 -13.28 -12.39 0.55
CA TRP A 61 -11.96 -12.30 -0.10
C TRP A 61 -12.02 -12.74 -1.56
N LYS A 62 -11.33 -12.00 -2.44
CA LYS A 62 -11.14 -12.44 -3.82
C LYS A 62 -10.18 -13.64 -3.89
N ARG A 63 -10.42 -14.53 -4.85
CA ARG A 63 -9.57 -15.68 -5.14
C ARG A 63 -8.16 -15.20 -5.52
N GLY A 64 -7.14 -15.86 -4.96
CA GLY A 64 -5.74 -15.49 -5.17
C GLY A 64 -5.25 -14.32 -4.31
N VAL A 65 -6.04 -13.86 -3.33
CA VAL A 65 -5.64 -12.74 -2.45
C VAL A 65 -4.32 -12.97 -1.73
N GLN A 66 -4.03 -14.20 -1.30
CA GLN A 66 -2.78 -14.52 -0.60
C GLN A 66 -1.56 -14.33 -1.51
N ASP A 67 -1.61 -14.87 -2.73
CA ASP A 67 -0.54 -14.73 -3.73
C ASP A 67 -0.34 -13.28 -4.14
N PHE A 68 -1.46 -12.55 -4.32
CA PHE A 68 -1.43 -11.13 -4.65
C PHE A 68 -0.78 -10.29 -3.54
N LEU A 69 -1.20 -10.47 -2.28
CA LEU A 69 -0.63 -9.73 -1.15
C LEU A 69 0.85 -10.09 -0.92
N ALA A 70 1.22 -11.36 -1.06
CA ALA A 70 2.62 -11.79 -0.98
C ALA A 70 3.47 -11.13 -2.07
N TRP A 71 2.97 -11.08 -3.31
CA TRP A 71 3.63 -10.37 -4.40
C TRP A 71 3.77 -8.87 -4.11
N CYS A 72 2.71 -8.21 -3.61
CA CYS A 72 2.77 -6.80 -3.24
C CYS A 72 3.87 -6.54 -2.20
N GLN A 73 3.97 -7.37 -1.16
CA GLN A 73 4.96 -7.22 -0.09
C GLN A 73 6.40 -7.44 -0.56
N GLN A 74 6.61 -8.30 -1.56
CA GLN A 74 7.94 -8.52 -2.14
C GLN A 74 8.42 -7.34 -2.98
N ASN A 75 7.50 -6.53 -3.50
CA ASN A 75 7.81 -5.47 -4.47
C ASN A 75 7.62 -4.05 -3.91
N PHE A 76 6.89 -3.91 -2.80
CA PHE A 76 6.46 -2.63 -2.25
C PHE A 76 6.47 -2.61 -0.71
N ASP A 77 6.70 -1.42 -0.17
CA ASP A 77 6.22 -1.02 1.15
C ASP A 77 4.71 -0.79 1.07
N VAL A 78 3.94 -1.83 1.38
CA VAL A 78 2.47 -1.80 1.29
C VAL A 78 1.88 -1.02 2.47
N VAL A 79 0.97 -0.11 2.15
CA VAL A 79 0.14 0.65 3.08
C VAL A 79 -1.32 0.36 2.71
N MET A 80 -2.04 -0.33 3.60
CA MET A 80 -3.46 -0.53 3.38
C MET A 80 -4.24 0.74 3.71
N VAL A 81 -5.12 1.13 2.79
CA VAL A 81 -6.09 2.22 2.96
C VAL A 81 -7.43 1.57 3.26
N LEU A 82 -8.12 2.06 4.27
CA LEU A 82 -9.41 1.53 4.71
C LEU A 82 -10.44 2.66 4.67
N SER A 83 -11.52 2.45 3.92
CA SER A 83 -12.61 3.42 3.76
C SER A 83 -13.47 3.57 5.03
N SER A 84 -13.39 2.62 5.95
CA SER A 84 -14.09 2.68 7.25
C SER A 84 -13.23 2.08 8.37
N TRP A 85 -13.50 2.48 9.62
CA TRP A 85 -12.90 1.81 10.77
C TRP A 85 -13.45 0.39 10.88
N GLN A 86 -12.66 -0.58 10.43
CA GLN A 86 -12.98 -1.99 10.55
C GLN A 86 -12.21 -2.56 11.75
N ALA A 87 -12.85 -2.59 12.93
CA ALA A 87 -12.25 -3.14 14.14
C ALA A 87 -11.75 -4.59 13.97
N GLU A 88 -12.35 -5.32 13.02
CA GLU A 88 -12.07 -6.73 12.77
C GLU A 88 -11.08 -6.98 11.63
N ILE A 89 -10.66 -5.95 10.88
CA ILE A 89 -9.84 -6.17 9.67
C ILE A 89 -8.50 -6.82 9.98
N HIS A 90 -7.91 -6.51 11.14
CA HIS A 90 -6.69 -7.18 11.61
C HIS A 90 -6.91 -8.69 11.79
N ARG A 91 -8.08 -9.09 12.29
CA ARG A 91 -8.44 -10.50 12.49
C ARG A 91 -8.69 -11.19 11.16
N GLU A 92 -9.39 -10.53 10.24
CA GLU A 92 -9.67 -11.07 8.92
C GLU A 92 -8.38 -11.24 8.11
N LEU A 93 -7.50 -10.23 8.09
CA LEU A 93 -6.21 -10.32 7.42
C LEU A 93 -5.31 -11.39 8.04
N ALA A 94 -5.40 -11.63 9.36
CA ALA A 94 -4.68 -12.71 10.01
C ALA A 94 -5.10 -14.10 9.48
N THR A 95 -6.34 -14.27 9.00
CA THR A 95 -6.78 -15.53 8.38
C THR A 95 -6.08 -15.82 7.05
N LEU A 96 -5.51 -14.80 6.40
CA LEU A 96 -4.82 -14.95 5.12
C LEU A 96 -3.40 -15.50 5.28
N GLY A 97 -2.86 -15.61 6.50
CA GLY A 97 -1.52 -16.16 6.73
C GLY A 97 -0.39 -15.33 6.12
N VAL A 98 -0.66 -14.08 5.72
CA VAL A 98 0.34 -13.13 5.22
C VAL A 98 0.81 -12.23 6.35
N CYS A 99 2.10 -11.83 6.32
CA CYS A 99 2.59 -10.83 7.27
C CYS A 99 1.83 -9.54 7.04
N LEU A 100 1.19 -8.98 8.06
CA LEU A 100 0.40 -7.76 7.88
C LEU A 100 1.35 -6.63 7.44
N PRO A 101 1.15 -6.02 6.26
CA PRO A 101 1.89 -4.83 5.88
C PRO A 101 1.51 -3.68 6.81
N SER A 102 2.26 -2.58 6.74
CA SER A 102 2.05 -1.42 7.61
C SER A 102 0.62 -0.90 7.44
N LEU A 103 -0.25 -1.18 8.41
CA LEU A 103 -1.63 -0.70 8.44
C LEU A 103 -1.62 0.77 8.87
N ALA A 104 -1.96 1.66 7.95
CA ALA A 104 -2.16 3.07 8.26
C ALA A 104 -3.66 3.36 8.24
N TRP A 105 -4.30 3.30 9.41
CA TRP A 105 -5.62 3.86 9.53
C TRP A 105 -5.53 5.39 9.56
N LYS A 106 -6.32 6.04 8.69
CA LYS A 106 -6.35 7.49 8.52
C LYS A 106 -7.78 8.01 8.62
N ARG A 107 -7.94 9.28 8.97
CA ARG A 107 -9.25 9.92 9.11
C ARG A 107 -9.89 10.18 7.75
N THR A 108 -9.06 10.47 6.74
CA THR A 108 -9.40 10.51 5.32
C THR A 108 -8.37 9.66 4.56
N LYS A 109 -8.70 9.23 3.33
CA LYS A 109 -7.76 8.45 2.51
C LYS A 109 -6.49 9.24 2.14
N THR A 110 -6.60 10.57 2.12
CA THR A 110 -5.54 11.51 1.71
C THR A 110 -4.63 11.97 2.86
N ASP A 111 -5.02 11.70 4.11
CA ASP A 111 -4.30 12.13 5.30
C ASP A 111 -2.90 11.50 5.40
N GLY A 112 -1.87 12.32 5.20
CA GLY A 112 -0.47 11.92 5.35
C GLY A 112 0.19 11.38 4.08
N LEU A 113 -0.50 11.41 2.94
CA LEU A 113 0.08 11.04 1.64
C LEU A 113 1.32 11.87 1.28
N ALA A 114 1.33 13.16 1.62
CA ALA A 114 2.48 14.03 1.41
C ALA A 114 3.76 13.53 2.11
N GLY A 115 3.63 12.85 3.26
CA GLY A 115 4.76 12.26 3.98
C GLY A 115 5.39 11.05 3.28
N LEU A 116 4.61 10.37 2.43
CA LEU A 116 5.02 9.22 1.62
C LEU A 116 5.67 9.65 0.30
N CYS A 117 5.27 10.81 -0.25
CA CYS A 117 5.71 11.32 -1.55
C CYS A 117 7.02 12.12 -1.48
N ARG A 118 8.03 11.59 -0.77
CA ARG A 118 9.35 12.23 -0.67
C ARG A 118 10.11 12.14 -2.01
N PRO A 119 11.02 13.07 -2.31
CA PRO A 119 11.84 12.99 -3.52
C PRO A 119 12.53 11.63 -3.66
N GLY A 120 12.29 10.96 -4.79
CA GLY A 120 12.82 9.63 -5.10
C GLY A 120 11.88 8.46 -4.75
N ASN A 121 10.83 8.67 -3.95
CA ASN A 121 9.84 7.61 -3.73
C ASN A 121 8.94 7.45 -4.96
N GLN A 122 8.62 6.21 -5.28
CA GLN A 122 7.59 5.86 -6.26
C GLN A 122 6.36 5.41 -5.49
N VAL A 123 5.26 6.18 -5.59
CA VAL A 123 4.02 5.89 -4.88
C VAL A 123 2.96 5.50 -5.91
N ILE A 124 2.38 4.32 -5.73
CA ILE A 124 1.21 3.84 -6.49
C ILE A 124 0.03 3.78 -5.54
N TRP A 125 -1.15 4.18 -6.01
CA TRP A 125 -2.40 4.04 -5.28
C TRP A 125 -3.43 3.28 -6.11
N VAL A 126 -3.92 2.17 -5.54
CA VAL A 126 -4.87 1.24 -6.15
C VAL A 126 -6.22 1.37 -5.46
N GLU A 127 -7.26 1.65 -6.24
CA GLU A 127 -8.65 1.76 -5.79
C GLU A 127 -9.63 1.24 -6.84
N ASP A 128 -10.84 0.88 -6.41
CA ASP A 128 -11.96 0.47 -7.27
C ASP A 128 -12.87 1.64 -7.70
N GLY A 129 -12.59 2.84 -7.19
CA GLY A 129 -13.28 4.08 -7.56
C GLY A 129 -12.59 5.28 -6.91
N TRP A 130 -12.72 6.44 -7.56
CA TRP A 130 -12.01 7.65 -7.16
C TRP A 130 -12.95 8.83 -7.04
N GLU A 131 -12.83 9.59 -5.95
CA GLU A 131 -13.40 10.92 -5.87
C GLU A 131 -12.53 11.93 -6.64
N ALA A 132 -13.14 13.03 -7.09
CA ALA A 132 -12.42 14.07 -7.83
C ALA A 132 -11.28 14.69 -6.98
N GLU A 133 -11.53 14.86 -5.68
CA GLU A 133 -10.57 15.39 -4.72
C GLU A 133 -9.35 14.47 -4.54
N ASP A 134 -9.58 13.16 -4.44
CA ASP A 134 -8.49 12.17 -4.32
C ASP A 134 -7.58 12.20 -5.55
N ARG A 135 -8.17 12.32 -6.76
CA ARG A 135 -7.41 12.43 -8.01
C ARG A 135 -6.56 13.70 -8.05
N GLU A 136 -7.11 14.84 -7.63
CA GLU A 136 -6.39 16.12 -7.60
C GLU A 136 -5.20 16.08 -6.64
N ILE A 137 -5.41 15.53 -5.45
CA ILE A 137 -4.35 15.36 -4.44
C ILE A 137 -3.27 14.40 -4.95
N ALA A 138 -3.67 13.26 -5.49
CA ALA A 138 -2.72 12.28 -6.04
C ALA A 138 -1.88 12.89 -7.17
N GLN A 139 -2.51 13.63 -8.09
CA GLN A 139 -1.81 14.31 -9.18
C GLN A 139 -0.81 15.35 -8.66
N THR A 140 -1.23 16.17 -7.68
CA THR A 140 -0.37 17.19 -7.04
C THR A 140 0.86 16.56 -6.38
N LEU A 141 0.69 15.36 -5.80
CA LEU A 141 1.75 14.63 -5.11
C LEU A 141 2.56 13.72 -6.04
N GLY A 142 2.23 13.64 -7.33
CA GLY A 142 2.90 12.75 -8.29
C GLY A 142 2.65 11.27 -8.02
N ILE A 143 1.55 10.91 -7.35
CA ILE A 143 1.13 9.54 -7.10
C ILE A 143 0.55 8.95 -8.38
N ARG A 144 0.97 7.74 -8.74
CA ARG A 144 0.43 7.02 -9.89
C ARG A 144 -0.83 6.28 -9.48
N LEU A 145 -1.94 6.58 -10.16
CA LEU A 145 -3.23 5.97 -9.88
C LEU A 145 -3.41 4.70 -10.70
N VAL A 146 -3.91 3.65 -10.05
CA VAL A 146 -4.33 2.40 -10.67
C VAL A 146 -5.80 2.18 -10.31
N GLU A 147 -6.66 2.33 -11.30
CA GLU A 147 -8.08 2.06 -11.16
C GLU A 147 -8.39 0.60 -11.48
N THR A 148 -9.11 -0.04 -10.57
CA THR A 148 -9.57 -1.41 -10.67
C THR A 148 -11.07 -1.42 -10.84
N GLU A 149 -11.60 -2.52 -11.36
CA GLU A 149 -13.05 -2.73 -11.32
C GLU A 149 -13.39 -3.56 -10.09
N PHE A 150 -14.57 -3.31 -9.53
CA PHE A 150 -15.06 -4.01 -8.35
C PHE A 150 -14.97 -5.55 -8.47
N ASN A 151 -15.28 -6.09 -9.66
CA ASN A 151 -15.22 -7.53 -9.95
C ASN A 151 -13.96 -7.97 -10.71
N GLU A 152 -12.93 -7.12 -10.77
CA GLU A 152 -11.68 -7.43 -11.45
C GLU A 152 -10.93 -8.56 -10.73
N HIS A 153 -10.36 -9.46 -11.53
CA HIS A 153 -9.48 -10.50 -11.04
C HIS A 153 -8.13 -9.90 -10.60
N LEU A 154 -7.60 -10.32 -9.46
CA LEU A 154 -6.39 -9.73 -8.88
C LEU A 154 -5.14 -9.82 -9.79
N SER A 155 -5.08 -10.81 -10.69
CA SER A 155 -4.01 -10.89 -11.69
C SER A 155 -4.04 -9.72 -12.69
N VAL A 156 -5.23 -9.23 -13.05
CA VAL A 156 -5.39 -8.07 -13.93
C VAL A 156 -4.97 -6.80 -13.19
N THR A 157 -5.38 -6.66 -11.94
CA THR A 157 -4.93 -5.58 -11.05
C THR A 157 -3.40 -5.59 -10.89
N GLN A 158 -2.80 -6.76 -10.68
CA GLN A 158 -1.34 -6.93 -10.59
C GLN A 158 -0.63 -6.47 -11.88
N ASP A 159 -1.17 -6.81 -13.05
CA ASP A 159 -0.63 -6.37 -14.33
C ASP A 159 -0.73 -4.85 -14.53
N LYS A 160 -1.84 -4.23 -14.10
CA LYS A 160 -2.01 -2.76 -14.11
C LYS A 160 -0.97 -2.08 -13.22
N ILE A 161 -0.75 -2.59 -12.01
CA ILE A 161 0.30 -2.09 -11.10
C ILE A 161 1.67 -2.21 -11.76
N ARG A 162 1.98 -3.34 -12.41
CA ARG A 162 3.26 -3.53 -13.10
C ARG A 162 3.48 -2.49 -14.20
N ARG A 163 2.46 -2.21 -15.03
CA ARG A 163 2.53 -1.17 -16.07
C ARG A 163 2.70 0.23 -15.47
N ALA A 164 2.01 0.50 -14.35
CA ALA A 164 2.16 1.77 -13.64
C ALA A 164 3.56 1.95 -13.06
N MET A 165 4.36 0.89 -12.87
CA MET A 165 5.75 0.96 -12.43
C MET A 165 6.75 1.24 -13.55
N GLU A 166 6.36 1.06 -14.82
CA GLU A 166 7.29 1.25 -15.93
C GLU A 166 7.72 2.72 -16.03
N PRO A 167 9.00 3.00 -16.33
CA PRO A 167 9.43 4.35 -16.63
C PRO A 167 8.60 4.88 -17.78
N THR A 168 7.97 6.04 -17.59
CA THR A 168 7.39 6.78 -18.71
C THR A 168 8.57 7.25 -19.55
N SER A 169 8.79 6.61 -20.70
CA SER A 169 9.78 7.02 -21.68
C SER A 169 9.53 8.49 -22.03
N GLY A 170 10.42 9.37 -21.57
CA GLY A 170 10.46 10.79 -21.88
C GLY A 170 11.55 11.09 -22.88
#